data_AF-A0A954TDE9-F1
#
_entry.id   AF-A0A954TDE9-F1
#
_cell.length_a   1.000
_cell.length_b   1.000
_cell.length_c   1.000
_cell.angle_alpha   90.00
_cell.angle_beta   90.00
_cell.angle_gamma   90.00
#
_symmetry.space_group_name_H-M   'P 1'
#
loop_
_entity.id
_entity.type
_entity.pdbx_description
1 polymer ?
#
loop_
_entity_poly.entity_id
_entity_poly.type
_entity_poly.pdbx_seq_one_letter_code
_entity_poly.pdbx_strand_id
1 'polypeptide(L)'
;MNRHLQTVFCCLLFVVAASFSEPVQGESPAPSCYLIGNSLTWDTVPQRLDGDVQWHVDCGVNLPYIYSNPKEPCVRQSTIWTTALRDRQFDMVSVQPHYGSTLAQDVETISAWMKLQPKAVFVIHSGWAFHARRGDEFASYMSPDEMMHSPGYLRALTGELRRLHPKREIRQTFAQNLLAQIAEDISAEQAPLDSLETLYRDAIHLTLDHGRYLAHNAMRRALGQPRSAAGFPGQDPELKQYLDGVLSLLETAPADRSLLKAILSSEAEVDRGELIARVSDDGLRSRLKSLLPEIERAVTRRAAALAVAEQIEAVGGQVVWSPTGPQWLYLASRDEGTEIFDVITAVDLYNGNNPLKGKGGRNERVTDEWLEQLSSVTTLKRLDLANCAVHGPGLRHIAGLTDLRELNLTLTPMTDDGLKHLSGLKELRKLGLASTQCSGTGFSHLQGIQNLQDVNFHFTPLNDAGLAAISSVPISGRFWFAHTRFTDQGAAHLASLTTLKRCGIGSKDKASSGEAVAALVKIPLEDLSLLDNQATPAGIAHAAKIHTLKRLDVSYAPTVTDESLPLIAQLPQLEEFRIGSARLTDAGLQHLARSKSLKKVTLSGLKQVTEAGIAKLRLARPELTIEVR
;
A
#
# COMPACT_ATOMS: atom_id res chain seq x y z
N MET A 1 80.38 2.84 65.39
CA MET A 1 80.32 2.12 66.68
C MET A 1 79.25 1.04 66.54
N ASN A 2 79.59 -0.19 66.91
CA ASN A 2 78.84 -1.45 66.84
C ASN A 2 78.74 -2.23 65.52
N ARG A 3 79.36 -3.42 65.62
CA ARG A 3 79.42 -4.58 64.74
C ARG A 3 78.22 -5.52 64.97
N HIS A 4 78.14 -6.51 64.06
CA HIS A 4 77.56 -7.86 64.16
C HIS A 4 76.14 -8.04 63.60
N LEU A 5 75.78 -9.16 62.97
CA LEU A 5 76.44 -10.19 62.15
C LEU A 5 75.31 -11.13 61.66
N GLN A 6 75.33 -11.55 60.39
CA GLN A 6 74.82 -12.83 59.81
C GLN A 6 73.34 -13.24 60.09
N THR A 7 72.57 -13.64 59.07
CA THR A 7 72.68 -14.97 58.46
C THR A 7 72.18 -15.02 56.99
N VAL A 8 72.81 -15.92 56.24
CA VAL A 8 72.85 -16.16 54.79
C VAL A 8 71.71 -17.06 54.31
N PHE A 9 71.19 -16.86 53.08
CA PHE A 9 71.04 -17.96 52.09
C PHE A 9 70.93 -17.45 50.64
N CYS A 10 71.69 -18.11 49.75
CA CYS A 10 71.85 -17.86 48.32
C CYS A 10 70.60 -18.20 47.49
N CYS A 11 70.37 -17.51 46.35
CA CYS A 11 70.71 -18.00 45.00
C CYS A 11 69.91 -17.30 43.87
N LEU A 12 70.65 -17.05 42.77
CA LEU A 12 70.25 -16.99 41.36
C LEU A 12 69.55 -15.71 40.79
N LEU A 13 70.39 -14.92 40.13
CA LEU A 13 70.08 -13.98 39.06
C LEU A 13 69.54 -14.71 37.82
N PHE A 14 68.46 -14.21 37.23
CA PHE A 14 68.21 -14.26 35.79
C PHE A 14 67.66 -12.91 35.32
N VAL A 15 68.44 -12.23 34.48
CA VAL A 15 68.03 -11.04 33.75
C VAL A 15 67.27 -11.50 32.51
N VAL A 16 66.01 -11.07 32.35
CA VAL A 16 65.25 -11.22 31.10
C VAL A 16 64.92 -9.82 30.59
N ALA A 17 65.44 -9.50 29.42
CA ALA A 17 65.10 -8.31 28.66
C ALA A 17 63.62 -8.37 28.25
N ALA A 18 62.83 -7.39 28.66
CA ALA A 18 61.47 -7.23 28.20
C ALA A 18 61.47 -6.40 26.90
N SER A 19 61.14 -7.07 25.80
CA SER A 19 60.83 -6.46 24.51
C SER A 19 59.60 -5.56 24.65
N PHE A 20 59.73 -4.28 24.33
CA PHE A 20 58.58 -3.39 24.18
C PHE A 20 57.81 -3.79 22.91
N SER A 21 56.64 -4.40 23.09
CA SER A 21 55.64 -4.54 22.03
C SER A 21 55.04 -3.17 21.73
N GLU A 22 55.06 -2.75 20.47
CA GLU A 22 54.32 -1.57 19.99
C GLU A 22 52.82 -1.72 20.31
N PRO A 23 52.12 -0.61 20.60
CA PRO A 23 50.69 -0.65 20.84
C PRO A 23 49.95 -1.06 19.55
N VAL A 24 49.13 -2.09 19.67
CA VAL A 24 48.10 -2.49 18.70
C VAL A 24 47.27 -1.25 18.34
N GLN A 25 47.14 -0.96 17.04
CA GLN A 25 46.23 0.07 16.53
C GLN A 25 44.85 -0.16 17.13
N GLY A 26 44.38 0.80 17.94
CA GLY A 26 43.11 0.68 18.65
C GLY A 26 41.94 0.53 17.67
N GLU A 27 41.16 -0.53 17.84
CA GLU A 27 39.83 -0.65 17.25
C GLU A 27 38.99 0.56 17.73
N SER A 28 38.49 1.36 16.78
CA SER A 28 37.50 2.39 17.10
C SER A 28 36.33 1.75 17.85
N PRO A 29 35.84 2.35 18.95
CA PRO A 29 34.71 1.78 19.68
C PRO A 29 33.50 1.64 18.77
N ALA A 30 32.80 0.50 18.88
CA ALA A 30 31.61 0.22 18.09
C ALA A 30 30.56 1.34 18.26
N PRO A 31 29.89 1.77 17.17
CA PRO A 31 29.02 2.95 17.19
C PRO A 31 27.81 2.76 18.10
N SER A 32 27.45 3.80 18.83
CA SER A 32 26.24 3.83 19.64
C SER A 32 24.98 3.99 18.77
N CYS A 33 24.01 3.11 18.96
CA CYS A 33 22.84 3.00 18.11
C CYS A 33 21.54 3.07 18.93
N TYR A 34 20.56 3.80 18.40
CA TYR A 34 19.21 3.85 18.96
C TYR A 34 18.16 3.46 17.92
N LEU A 35 17.42 2.37 18.13
CA LEU A 35 16.44 1.86 17.17
C LEU A 35 15.01 2.11 17.65
N ILE A 36 14.13 2.66 16.81
CA ILE A 36 12.74 3.01 17.13
C ILE A 36 11.79 2.43 16.09
N GLY A 37 10.75 1.73 16.52
CA GLY A 37 9.67 1.32 15.63
C GLY A 37 9.10 -0.06 15.92
N ASN A 38 8.33 -0.54 14.95
CA ASN A 38 7.48 -1.71 15.08
C ASN A 38 8.25 -3.04 15.01
N SER A 39 8.12 -3.91 16.02
CA SER A 39 8.65 -5.29 15.97
C SER A 39 10.16 -5.44 15.69
N LEU A 40 10.96 -4.39 15.88
CA LEU A 40 12.41 -4.41 15.63
C LEU A 40 13.16 -5.54 16.34
N THR A 41 12.70 -5.97 17.52
CA THR A 41 13.30 -7.09 18.28
C THR A 41 13.19 -8.43 17.58
N TRP A 42 12.19 -8.59 16.71
CA TRP A 42 11.98 -9.79 15.91
C TRP A 42 12.74 -9.69 14.59
N ASP A 43 12.64 -8.53 13.94
CA ASP A 43 13.14 -8.32 12.59
C ASP A 43 14.67 -8.19 12.56
N THR A 44 15.22 -7.44 13.50
CA THR A 44 16.63 -7.00 13.45
C THR A 44 17.45 -7.44 14.67
N VAL A 45 16.82 -8.11 15.63
CA VAL A 45 17.41 -8.69 16.85
C VAL A 45 18.47 -7.76 17.49
N PRO A 46 18.08 -6.57 17.99
CA PRO A 46 18.99 -5.52 18.43
C PRO A 46 20.00 -5.97 19.49
N GLN A 47 19.64 -6.95 20.34
CA GLN A 47 20.52 -7.52 21.37
C GLN A 47 21.80 -8.17 20.80
N ARG A 48 21.82 -8.47 19.50
CA ARG A 48 22.96 -9.10 18.80
C ARG A 48 23.79 -8.12 17.98
N LEU A 49 23.40 -6.84 17.94
CA LEU A 49 24.16 -5.79 17.28
C LEU A 49 25.35 -5.40 18.16
N ASP A 50 26.46 -5.01 17.54
CA ASP A 50 27.68 -4.66 18.27
C ASP A 50 27.57 -3.26 18.88
N GLY A 51 28.29 -3.04 19.98
CA GLY A 51 28.40 -1.74 20.63
C GLY A 51 27.24 -1.42 21.58
N ASP A 52 27.03 -0.12 21.80
CA ASP A 52 25.99 0.36 22.71
C ASP A 52 24.68 0.55 21.96
N VAL A 53 23.82 -0.46 22.05
CA VAL A 53 22.58 -0.54 21.29
C VAL A 53 21.40 -0.45 22.25
N GLN A 54 20.58 0.58 22.05
CA GLN A 54 19.33 0.78 22.78
C GLN A 54 18.17 0.82 21.78
N TRP A 55 16.97 0.50 22.25
CA TRP A 55 15.80 0.46 21.37
C TRP A 55 14.51 0.82 22.09
N HIS A 56 13.56 1.29 21.31
CA HIS A 56 12.17 1.52 21.67
C HIS A 56 11.27 0.71 20.72
N VAL A 57 10.62 -0.32 21.24
CA VAL A 57 9.76 -1.19 20.41
C VAL A 57 8.31 -1.13 20.89
N ASP A 58 7.44 -0.74 19.96
CA ASP A 58 5.98 -0.83 20.07
C ASP A 58 5.41 -1.61 18.90
N CYS A 59 4.76 -2.73 19.20
CA CYS A 59 4.19 -3.61 18.18
C CYS A 59 2.86 -3.06 17.65
N GLY A 60 2.68 -3.11 16.33
CA GLY A 60 1.44 -2.80 15.62
C GLY A 60 1.11 -1.31 15.48
N VAL A 61 2.04 -0.40 15.75
CA VAL A 61 1.80 1.06 15.73
C VAL A 61 2.78 1.81 14.85
N ASN A 62 2.37 2.99 14.39
CA ASN A 62 3.17 3.87 13.53
C ASN A 62 4.04 4.86 14.34
N LEU A 63 5.00 5.50 13.65
CA LEU A 63 5.93 6.44 14.30
C LEU A 63 5.24 7.63 14.98
N PRO A 64 4.21 8.29 14.39
CA PRO A 64 3.48 9.36 15.06
C PRO A 64 2.89 8.94 16.41
N TYR A 65 2.38 7.71 16.50
CA TYR A 65 1.85 7.16 17.74
C TYR A 65 2.97 6.97 18.78
N ILE A 66 4.10 6.36 18.40
CA ILE A 66 5.26 6.14 19.29
C ILE A 66 5.81 7.48 19.80
N TYR A 67 5.87 8.48 18.93
CA TYR A 67 6.27 9.84 19.29
C TYR A 67 5.32 10.46 20.32
N SER A 68 4.02 10.25 20.18
CA SER A 68 3.03 10.85 21.08
C SER A 68 2.84 10.08 22.39
N ASN A 69 3.15 8.77 22.42
CA ASN A 69 2.85 7.87 23.54
C ASN A 69 4.08 7.09 24.06
N PRO A 70 5.17 7.75 24.46
CA PRO A 70 6.47 7.10 24.74
C PRO A 70 6.53 6.23 26.01
N LYS A 71 5.51 6.22 26.87
CA LYS A 71 5.63 5.74 28.26
C LYS A 71 5.37 4.25 28.44
N GLU A 72 4.83 3.55 27.45
CA GLU A 72 4.36 2.17 27.59
C GLU A 72 4.90 1.27 26.46
N PRO A 73 6.23 1.08 26.35
CA PRO A 73 6.79 0.27 25.27
C PRO A 73 6.36 -1.19 25.41
N CYS A 74 5.98 -1.82 24.30
CA CYS A 74 5.57 -3.23 24.24
C CYS A 74 6.66 -4.20 24.78
N VAL A 75 7.93 -3.91 24.54
CA VAL A 75 9.05 -4.74 25.02
C VAL A 75 9.64 -4.18 26.31
N ARG A 76 9.64 -4.97 27.39
CA ARG A 76 10.12 -4.57 28.74
C ARG A 76 11.57 -4.07 28.81
N GLN A 77 12.42 -4.54 27.90
CA GLN A 77 13.82 -4.10 27.79
C GLN A 77 13.99 -2.79 27.00
N SER A 78 12.90 -2.22 26.48
CA SER A 78 12.96 -0.97 25.73
C SER A 78 13.41 0.18 26.61
N THR A 79 14.34 0.96 26.10
CA THR A 79 14.68 2.26 26.68
C THR A 79 13.74 3.30 26.08
N ILE A 80 13.12 4.15 26.89
CA ILE A 80 12.17 5.15 26.39
C ILE A 80 12.90 6.26 25.62
N TRP A 81 12.41 6.59 24.42
CA TRP A 81 13.11 7.50 23.50
C TRP A 81 13.20 8.93 24.02
N THR A 82 12.21 9.40 24.78
CA THR A 82 12.18 10.78 25.30
C THR A 82 13.33 11.08 26.26
N THR A 83 13.83 10.06 26.94
CA THR A 83 14.95 10.14 27.86
C THR A 83 16.24 9.87 27.09
N ALA A 84 16.31 8.74 26.37
CA ALA A 84 17.51 8.35 25.63
C ALA A 84 17.98 9.41 24.63
N LEU A 85 17.09 9.89 23.74
CA LEU A 85 17.47 10.85 22.70
C LEU A 85 17.63 12.30 23.20
N ARG A 86 17.24 12.57 24.45
CA ARG A 86 17.43 13.88 25.08
C ARG A 86 18.76 13.94 25.80
N ASP A 87 19.04 12.91 26.58
CA ASP A 87 20.15 12.90 27.52
C ASP A 87 21.47 12.47 26.84
N ARG A 88 21.37 11.87 25.65
CA ARG A 88 22.51 11.34 24.92
C ARG A 88 22.44 11.66 23.43
N GLN A 89 23.60 11.87 22.82
CA GLN A 89 23.78 11.81 21.37
C GLN A 89 24.25 10.42 20.96
N PHE A 90 23.54 9.81 20.01
CA PHE A 90 23.91 8.54 19.39
C PHE A 90 24.64 8.78 18.07
N ASP A 91 25.50 7.84 17.70
CA ASP A 91 26.15 7.85 16.38
C ASP A 91 25.14 7.53 15.29
N MET A 92 24.15 6.67 15.59
CA MET A 92 23.13 6.23 14.65
C MET A 92 21.75 6.14 15.29
N VAL A 93 20.73 6.54 14.54
CA VAL A 93 19.32 6.37 14.91
C VAL A 93 18.60 5.64 13.80
N SER A 94 17.99 4.51 14.10
CA SER A 94 17.17 3.76 13.14
C SER A 94 15.69 3.97 13.44
N VAL A 95 14.90 4.18 12.39
CA VAL A 95 13.44 4.36 12.49
C VAL A 95 12.74 3.43 11.50
N GLN A 96 11.60 2.87 11.91
CA GLN A 96 10.77 2.00 11.07
C GLN A 96 9.34 2.56 10.94
N PRO A 97 9.00 3.19 9.81
CA PRO A 97 7.62 3.52 9.48
C PRO A 97 6.73 2.27 9.46
N HIS A 98 5.45 2.43 9.78
CA HIS A 98 4.48 1.35 9.80
C HIS A 98 3.09 1.85 9.40
N TYR A 99 2.18 0.93 9.06
CA TYR A 99 0.86 1.27 8.52
C TYR A 99 0.06 2.25 9.39
N GLY A 100 -0.79 3.04 8.74
CA GLY A 100 -1.74 3.94 9.41
C GLY A 100 -1.25 5.36 9.63
N SER A 101 -0.03 5.69 9.18
CA SER A 101 0.47 7.06 9.06
C SER A 101 0.45 7.53 7.60
N THR A 102 0.47 8.85 7.41
CA THR A 102 0.73 9.47 6.11
C THR A 102 2.21 9.78 5.95
N LEU A 103 2.65 9.94 4.70
CA LEU A 103 4.00 10.38 4.36
C LEU A 103 4.38 11.67 5.11
N ALA A 104 3.48 12.65 5.14
CA ALA A 104 3.72 13.91 5.84
C ALA A 104 3.93 13.72 7.34
N GLN A 105 3.13 12.86 7.97
CA GLN A 105 3.25 12.56 9.41
C GLN A 105 4.57 11.85 9.73
N ASP A 106 5.00 10.90 8.90
CA ASP A 106 6.28 10.20 9.11
C ASP A 106 7.47 11.13 8.88
N VAL A 107 7.43 11.96 7.83
CA VAL A 107 8.44 13.00 7.58
C VAL A 107 8.57 13.96 8.76
N GLU A 108 7.45 14.46 9.29
CA GLU A 108 7.43 15.36 10.43
C GLU A 108 8.02 14.70 11.68
N THR A 109 7.57 13.47 11.97
CA THR A 109 7.99 12.71 13.16
C THR A 109 9.48 12.41 13.12
N ILE A 110 9.99 11.89 12.01
CA ILE A 110 11.41 11.58 11.84
C ILE A 110 12.25 12.87 11.91
N SER A 111 11.78 13.94 11.27
CA SER A 111 12.44 15.25 11.34
C SER A 111 12.55 15.78 12.78
N ALA A 112 11.56 15.51 13.63
CA ALA A 112 11.62 15.89 15.05
C ALA A 112 12.74 15.14 15.79
N TRP A 113 12.89 13.83 15.59
CA TRP A 113 14.01 13.08 16.17
C TRP A 113 15.36 13.49 15.56
N MET A 114 15.42 13.82 14.27
CA MET A 114 16.64 14.35 13.64
C MET A 114 17.11 15.66 14.29
N LYS A 115 16.19 16.51 14.75
CA LYS A 115 16.52 17.73 15.50
C LYS A 115 17.10 17.43 16.89
N LEU A 116 16.60 16.39 17.56
CA LEU A 116 17.13 15.95 18.85
C LEU A 116 18.50 15.27 18.73
N GLN A 117 18.79 14.69 17.57
CA GLN A 117 20.01 13.93 17.30
C GLN A 117 20.78 14.56 16.13
N PRO A 118 21.30 15.80 16.26
CA PRO A 118 21.89 16.56 15.15
C PRO A 118 23.20 15.99 14.61
N LYS A 119 23.80 14.97 15.25
CA LYS A 119 25.03 14.31 14.80
C LYS A 119 24.78 12.91 14.23
N ALA A 120 23.68 12.25 14.60
CA ALA A 120 23.44 10.86 14.24
C ALA A 120 23.27 10.65 12.73
N VAL A 121 23.72 9.52 12.21
CA VAL A 121 23.25 9.00 10.91
C VAL A 121 21.86 8.41 11.09
N PHE A 122 20.92 8.76 10.22
CA PHE A 122 19.57 8.19 10.28
C PHE A 122 19.43 6.99 9.35
N VAL A 123 18.94 5.87 9.88
CA VAL A 123 18.67 4.64 9.13
C VAL A 123 17.17 4.49 8.98
N ILE A 124 16.67 4.47 7.75
CA ILE A 124 15.28 4.12 7.46
C ILE A 124 15.21 2.60 7.27
N HIS A 125 14.61 1.93 8.25
CA HIS A 125 14.31 0.51 8.15
C HIS A 125 12.93 0.34 7.52
N SER A 126 12.89 -0.22 6.30
CA SER A 126 11.64 -0.37 5.58
C SER A 126 10.71 -1.46 6.16
N GLY A 127 11.18 -2.28 7.10
CA GLY A 127 10.43 -3.41 7.66
C GLY A 127 9.95 -4.40 6.60
N TRP A 128 9.23 -5.44 7.01
CA TRP A 128 8.57 -6.36 6.07
C TRP A 128 7.05 -6.17 6.02
N ALA A 129 6.51 -6.02 4.79
CA ALA A 129 5.08 -6.01 4.53
C ALA A 129 4.43 -7.33 5.00
N PHE A 130 3.15 -7.29 5.34
CA PHE A 130 2.42 -8.52 5.63
C PHE A 130 2.48 -9.48 4.44
N HIS A 131 2.79 -10.75 4.71
CA HIS A 131 2.99 -11.78 3.69
C HIS A 131 1.95 -11.75 2.57
N ALA A 132 0.66 -11.75 2.93
CA ALA A 132 -0.45 -11.80 2.00
C ALA A 132 -0.57 -10.57 1.08
N ARG A 133 0.02 -9.43 1.46
CA ARG A 133 -0.05 -8.17 0.70
C ARG A 133 1.29 -7.74 0.11
N ARG A 134 2.39 -8.40 0.48
CA ARG A 134 3.77 -7.99 0.12
C ARG A 134 3.96 -7.78 -1.38
N GLY A 135 3.53 -8.75 -2.21
CA GLY A 135 3.68 -8.65 -3.66
C GLY A 135 2.91 -7.46 -4.24
N ASP A 136 1.66 -7.29 -3.81
CA ASP A 136 0.79 -6.20 -4.26
C ASP A 136 1.25 -4.83 -3.76
N GLU A 137 1.70 -4.72 -2.51
CA GLU A 137 2.23 -3.48 -1.93
C GLU A 137 3.55 -3.09 -2.60
N PHE A 138 4.46 -4.04 -2.83
CA PHE A 138 5.73 -3.76 -3.50
C PHE A 138 5.51 -3.32 -4.95
N ALA A 139 4.60 -3.97 -5.68
CA ALA A 139 4.24 -3.63 -7.06
C ALA A 139 3.18 -2.51 -7.17
N SER A 140 2.87 -1.86 -6.05
CA SER A 140 1.84 -0.82 -5.98
C SER A 140 2.18 0.37 -6.86
N TYR A 141 1.13 0.92 -7.47
CA TYR A 141 1.13 2.12 -8.30
C TYR A 141 0.24 3.20 -7.68
N MET A 142 -0.06 3.06 -6.39
CA MET A 142 -0.83 4.04 -5.63
C MET A 142 0.07 5.20 -5.21
N SER A 143 -0.54 6.37 -4.98
CA SER A 143 0.16 7.54 -4.43
C SER A 143 0.90 7.16 -3.13
N PRO A 144 2.13 7.66 -2.92
CA PRO A 144 2.87 7.43 -1.69
C PRO A 144 2.37 8.26 -0.49
N ASP A 145 1.19 8.87 -0.55
CA ASP A 145 0.66 9.71 0.55
C ASP A 145 0.37 8.93 1.83
N GLU A 146 0.04 7.64 1.72
CA GLU A 146 -0.19 6.73 2.85
C GLU A 146 0.94 5.72 2.97
N MET A 147 1.31 5.38 4.21
CA MET A 147 2.35 4.40 4.49
C MET A 147 1.98 3.03 3.92
N MET A 148 2.82 2.58 2.99
CA MET A 148 2.87 1.21 2.48
C MET A 148 4.33 0.76 2.44
N HIS A 149 4.57 -0.54 2.57
CA HIS A 149 5.91 -1.12 2.41
C HIS A 149 6.28 -1.25 0.92
N SER A 150 6.23 -0.13 0.18
CA SER A 150 6.50 -0.04 -1.25
C SER A 150 7.78 0.77 -1.52
N PRO A 151 8.50 0.47 -2.62
CA PRO A 151 9.61 1.31 -3.07
C PRO A 151 9.20 2.78 -3.31
N GLY A 152 8.00 3.01 -3.86
CA GLY A 152 7.48 4.36 -4.12
C GLY A 152 7.37 5.20 -2.84
N TYR A 153 6.78 4.64 -1.79
CA TYR A 153 6.67 5.30 -0.49
C TYR A 153 8.04 5.59 0.14
N LEU A 154 8.96 4.62 0.15
CA LEU A 154 10.28 4.79 0.76
C LEU A 154 11.15 5.84 0.04
N ARG A 155 11.05 5.90 -1.29
CA ARG A 155 11.71 6.96 -2.09
C ARG A 155 11.13 8.33 -1.79
N ALA A 156 9.80 8.45 -1.71
CA ALA A 156 9.15 9.71 -1.32
C ALA A 156 9.59 10.16 0.09
N LEU A 157 9.58 9.25 1.06
CA LEU A 157 10.00 9.52 2.44
C LEU A 157 11.46 9.98 2.52
N THR A 158 12.38 9.19 1.94
CA THR A 158 13.81 9.52 1.98
C THR A 158 14.15 10.76 1.17
N GLY A 159 13.48 10.97 0.03
CA GLY A 159 13.61 12.18 -0.78
C GLY A 159 13.22 13.44 -0.01
N GLU A 160 12.07 13.41 0.67
CA GLU A 160 11.57 14.56 1.44
C GLU A 160 12.45 14.83 2.68
N LEU A 161 12.90 13.78 3.37
CA LEU A 161 13.85 13.93 4.48
C LEU A 161 15.18 14.52 4.00
N ARG A 162 15.72 14.09 2.85
CA ARG A 162 16.94 14.68 2.26
C ARG A 162 16.72 16.13 1.85
N ARG A 163 15.54 16.48 1.32
CA ARG A 163 15.18 17.85 0.96
C ARG A 163 15.16 18.77 2.17
N LEU A 164 14.54 18.32 3.27
CA LEU A 164 14.46 19.08 4.53
C LEU A 164 15.78 19.09 5.31
N HIS A 165 16.60 18.06 5.16
CA HIS A 165 17.83 17.85 5.92
C HIS A 165 19.05 17.52 5.03
N PRO A 166 19.45 18.41 4.09
CA PRO A 166 20.39 18.09 3.02
C PRO A 166 21.82 17.76 3.46
N LYS A 167 22.19 18.12 4.70
CA LYS A 167 23.51 17.82 5.28
C LYS A 167 23.54 16.54 6.11
N ARG A 168 22.40 15.88 6.28
CA ARG A 168 22.27 14.73 7.16
C ARG A 168 22.42 13.46 6.34
N GLU A 169 23.24 12.52 6.83
CA GLU A 169 23.39 11.22 6.19
C GLU A 169 22.17 10.36 6.52
N ILE A 170 21.51 9.88 5.47
CA ILE A 170 20.36 8.98 5.56
C ILE A 170 20.70 7.68 4.84
N ARG A 171 20.65 6.57 5.57
CA ARG A 171 20.87 5.21 5.08
C ARG A 171 19.56 4.43 5.07
N GLN A 172 19.55 3.32 4.36
CA GLN A 172 18.43 2.39 4.35
C GLN A 172 18.94 0.96 4.57
N THR A 173 18.07 0.11 5.10
CA THR A 173 18.34 -1.34 5.17
C THR A 173 18.01 -2.06 3.86
N PHE A 174 17.22 -1.45 2.97
CA PHE A 174 16.72 -2.07 1.72
C PHE A 174 16.02 -3.41 1.93
N ALA A 175 15.34 -3.58 3.07
CA ALA A 175 14.79 -4.86 3.50
C ALA A 175 13.75 -5.41 2.50
N GLN A 176 12.95 -4.53 1.89
CA GLN A 176 12.00 -4.88 0.83
C GLN A 176 12.69 -5.30 -0.48
N ASN A 177 13.70 -4.56 -0.92
CA ASN A 177 14.42 -4.84 -2.17
C ASN A 177 15.19 -6.17 -2.09
N LEU A 178 15.71 -6.54 -0.91
CA LEU A 178 16.33 -7.86 -0.70
C LEU A 178 15.32 -8.99 -0.94
N LEU A 179 14.11 -8.88 -0.38
CA LEU A 179 13.06 -9.88 -0.62
C LEU A 179 12.60 -9.88 -2.09
N ALA A 180 12.52 -8.71 -2.71
CA ALA A 180 12.15 -8.61 -4.12
C ALA A 180 13.21 -9.24 -5.03
N GLN A 181 14.52 -9.07 -4.74
CA GLN A 181 15.58 -9.76 -5.46
C GLN A 181 15.44 -11.27 -5.34
N ILE A 182 15.16 -11.78 -4.14
CA ILE A 182 14.95 -13.22 -3.94
C ILE A 182 13.72 -13.69 -4.72
N ALA A 183 12.65 -12.88 -4.78
CA ALA A 183 11.49 -13.19 -5.62
C ALA A 183 11.85 -13.30 -7.12
N GLU A 184 12.69 -12.38 -7.62
CA GLU A 184 13.20 -12.41 -9.00
C GLU A 184 14.04 -13.66 -9.24
N ASP A 185 14.94 -14.02 -8.31
CA ASP A 185 15.78 -15.21 -8.42
C ASP A 185 14.96 -16.50 -8.38
N ILE A 186 13.94 -16.60 -7.51
CA ILE A 186 13.00 -17.73 -7.49
C ILE A 186 12.29 -17.86 -8.84
N SER A 187 11.78 -16.74 -9.36
CA SER A 187 11.07 -16.72 -10.66
C SER A 187 12.00 -17.09 -11.83
N ALA A 188 13.29 -16.85 -11.69
CA ALA A 188 14.33 -17.19 -12.66
C ALA A 188 14.98 -18.57 -12.43
N GLU A 189 14.50 -19.35 -11.45
CA GLU A 189 15.08 -20.65 -11.05
C GLU A 189 16.57 -20.53 -10.62
N GLN A 190 16.94 -19.41 -10.00
CA GLN A 190 18.30 -19.09 -9.53
C GLN A 190 18.44 -19.12 -8.00
N ALA A 191 17.33 -19.26 -7.27
CA ALA A 191 17.34 -19.39 -5.81
C ALA A 191 17.18 -20.86 -5.38
N PRO A 192 17.84 -21.30 -4.29
CA PRO A 192 17.64 -22.63 -3.70
C PRO A 192 16.35 -22.71 -2.86
N LEU A 193 15.28 -22.05 -3.32
CA LEU A 193 13.99 -21.93 -2.64
C LEU A 193 12.87 -21.93 -3.68
N ASP A 194 11.77 -22.64 -3.38
CA ASP A 194 10.59 -22.63 -4.26
C ASP A 194 9.66 -21.42 -3.99
N SER A 195 9.77 -20.81 -2.81
CA SER A 195 8.88 -19.73 -2.39
C SER A 195 9.51 -18.85 -1.31
N LEU A 196 9.23 -17.56 -1.36
CA LEU A 196 9.58 -16.61 -0.30
C LEU A 196 8.92 -16.93 1.06
N GLU A 197 7.85 -17.72 1.07
CA GLU A 197 7.24 -18.22 2.30
C GLU A 197 8.23 -18.99 3.16
N THR A 198 9.28 -19.57 2.58
CA THR A 198 10.33 -20.28 3.32
C THR A 198 11.21 -19.35 4.15
N LEU A 199 11.25 -18.05 3.83
CA LEU A 199 11.98 -17.03 4.59
C LEU A 199 11.08 -16.30 5.60
N TYR A 200 9.79 -16.63 5.67
CA TYR A 200 8.77 -15.85 6.35
C TYR A 200 7.80 -16.72 7.18
N ARG A 201 7.42 -16.30 8.41
CA ARG A 201 6.09 -16.50 9.07
C ARG A 201 6.16 -16.18 10.58
N ASP A 202 5.15 -15.59 11.22
CA ASP A 202 3.68 -15.60 11.07
C ASP A 202 3.06 -14.27 10.54
N ALA A 203 1.80 -13.96 10.87
CA ALA A 203 1.08 -12.77 10.40
C ALA A 203 1.76 -11.44 10.80
N ILE A 204 2.71 -11.42 11.75
CA ILE A 204 3.29 -10.19 12.30
C ILE A 204 4.82 -10.30 12.59
N HIS A 205 5.43 -11.49 12.74
CA HIS A 205 6.83 -11.64 13.21
C HIS A 205 7.71 -12.57 12.37
N LEU A 206 9.04 -12.33 12.40
CA LEU A 206 10.05 -13.25 11.87
C LEU A 206 10.42 -14.29 12.92
N THR A 207 10.01 -15.55 12.72
CA THR A 207 10.37 -16.66 13.62
C THR A 207 11.34 -17.66 13.01
N LEU A 208 11.58 -17.61 11.70
CA LEU A 208 12.53 -18.48 11.00
C LEU A 208 13.93 -17.85 10.95
N ASP A 209 14.95 -18.63 11.28
CA ASP A 209 16.30 -18.11 11.48
C ASP A 209 16.95 -17.56 10.19
N HIS A 210 16.61 -18.07 9.00
CA HIS A 210 17.14 -17.55 7.72
C HIS A 210 16.61 -16.16 7.37
N GLY A 211 15.32 -15.90 7.55
CA GLY A 211 14.73 -14.58 7.34
C GLY A 211 15.28 -13.56 8.35
N ARG A 212 15.37 -13.95 9.62
CA ARG A 212 15.98 -13.10 10.65
C ARG A 212 17.47 -12.85 10.39
N TYR A 213 18.20 -13.84 9.88
CA TYR A 213 19.58 -13.67 9.46
C TYR A 213 19.70 -12.59 8.37
N LEU A 214 18.84 -12.64 7.34
CA LEU A 214 18.81 -11.66 6.26
C LEU A 214 18.52 -10.24 6.78
N ALA A 215 17.44 -10.08 7.55
CA ALA A 215 17.02 -8.77 8.08
C ALA A 215 18.03 -8.21 9.10
N HIS A 216 18.56 -9.05 10.01
CA HIS A 216 19.60 -8.67 10.95
C HIS A 216 20.85 -8.18 10.23
N ASN A 217 21.33 -8.90 9.22
CA ASN A 217 22.54 -8.49 8.50
C ASN A 217 22.33 -7.29 7.57
N ALA A 218 21.12 -7.09 7.05
CA ALA A 218 20.76 -5.85 6.38
C ALA A 218 20.82 -4.64 7.35
N MET A 219 20.35 -4.81 8.59
CA MET A 219 20.48 -3.79 9.64
C MET A 219 21.94 -3.55 10.02
N ARG A 220 22.73 -4.61 10.29
CA ARG A 220 24.17 -4.50 10.57
C ARG A 220 24.89 -3.70 9.49
N ARG A 221 24.62 -4.01 8.22
CA ARG A 221 25.19 -3.32 7.07
C ARG A 221 24.84 -1.83 7.05
N ALA A 222 23.59 -1.48 7.33
CA ALA A 222 23.14 -0.09 7.41
C ALA A 222 23.83 0.65 8.59
N LEU A 223 24.05 -0.05 9.70
CA LEU A 223 24.78 0.43 10.88
C LEU A 223 26.30 0.43 10.73
N GLY A 224 26.84 -0.04 9.59
CA GLY A 224 28.28 -0.11 9.37
C GLY A 224 28.99 -1.25 10.12
N GLN A 225 28.24 -2.23 10.61
CA GLN A 225 28.77 -3.43 11.27
C GLN A 225 29.03 -4.55 10.25
N PRO A 226 30.03 -5.42 10.49
CA PRO A 226 30.29 -6.59 9.65
C PRO A 226 29.15 -7.59 9.74
N ARG A 227 29.03 -8.48 8.75
CA ARG A 227 28.06 -9.58 8.76
C ARG A 227 28.32 -10.53 9.94
N SER A 228 27.26 -11.06 10.55
CA SER A 228 27.34 -12.02 11.65
C SER A 228 26.30 -13.14 11.50
N ALA A 229 26.76 -14.37 11.72
CA ALA A 229 25.91 -15.56 11.86
C ALA A 229 25.65 -15.93 13.32
N ALA A 230 26.21 -15.17 14.28
CA ALA A 230 26.07 -15.47 15.70
C ALA A 230 24.60 -15.45 16.15
N GLY A 231 24.18 -16.51 16.84
CA GLY A 231 22.82 -16.66 17.36
C GLY A 231 21.79 -17.16 16.34
N PHE A 232 22.18 -17.50 15.12
CA PHE A 232 21.32 -18.14 14.13
C PHE A 232 21.78 -19.59 13.86
N PRO A 233 21.67 -20.51 14.83
CA PRO A 233 22.06 -21.92 14.64
C PRO A 233 21.08 -22.61 13.68
N GLY A 234 21.54 -23.60 12.90
CA GLY A 234 20.66 -24.38 12.02
C GLY A 234 20.41 -23.78 10.63
N GLN A 235 21.30 -22.91 10.16
CA GLN A 235 21.24 -22.45 8.77
C GLN A 235 21.61 -23.60 7.82
N ASP A 236 20.68 -23.98 6.95
CA ASP A 236 21.01 -24.74 5.74
C ASP A 236 22.18 -24.06 5.01
N PRO A 237 23.31 -24.76 4.76
CA PRO A 237 24.52 -24.13 4.22
C PRO A 237 24.35 -23.54 2.82
N GLU A 238 23.57 -24.21 1.97
CA GLU A 238 23.33 -23.78 0.58
C GLU A 238 22.47 -22.51 0.56
N LEU A 239 21.38 -22.51 1.31
CA LEU A 239 20.51 -21.34 1.47
C LEU A 239 21.27 -20.18 2.11
N LYS A 240 22.09 -20.44 3.13
CA LYS A 240 22.91 -19.39 3.74
C LYS A 240 23.88 -18.78 2.73
N GLN A 241 24.57 -19.60 1.93
CA GLN A 241 25.49 -19.12 0.89
C GLN A 241 24.76 -18.25 -0.14
N TYR A 242 23.55 -18.64 -0.53
CA TYR A 242 22.70 -17.85 -1.41
C TYR A 242 22.33 -16.49 -0.79
N LEU A 243 21.82 -16.48 0.45
CA LEU A 243 21.46 -15.24 1.17
C LEU A 243 22.67 -14.33 1.39
N ASP A 244 23.84 -14.92 1.62
CA ASP A 244 25.11 -14.20 1.68
C ASP A 244 25.44 -13.50 0.37
N GLY A 245 25.17 -14.14 -0.78
CA GLY A 245 25.31 -13.54 -2.10
C GLY A 245 24.34 -12.37 -2.31
N VAL A 246 23.08 -12.52 -1.90
CA VAL A 246 22.07 -11.45 -1.97
C VAL A 246 22.47 -10.25 -1.09
N LEU A 247 22.94 -10.49 0.14
CA LEU A 247 23.42 -9.43 1.03
C LEU A 247 24.64 -8.69 0.47
N SER A 248 25.54 -9.40 -0.21
CA SER A 248 26.73 -8.80 -0.84
C SER A 248 26.38 -7.78 -1.93
N LEU A 249 25.14 -7.78 -2.48
CA LEU A 249 24.68 -6.72 -3.38
C LEU A 249 24.66 -5.35 -2.70
N LEU A 250 24.55 -5.26 -1.36
CA LEU A 250 24.65 -4.00 -0.60
C LEU A 250 26.10 -3.54 -0.34
N GLU A 251 27.08 -4.35 -0.74
CA GLU A 251 28.50 -4.19 -0.40
C GLU A 251 29.34 -3.66 -1.58
N THR A 252 28.71 -3.17 -2.66
CA THR A 252 29.41 -2.55 -3.80
C THR A 252 30.44 -1.52 -3.35
N ALA A 253 31.66 -1.59 -3.88
CA ALA A 253 32.74 -0.69 -3.51
C ALA A 253 32.35 0.79 -3.80
N PRO A 254 32.80 1.77 -3.00
CA PRO A 254 32.50 3.19 -3.25
C PRO A 254 32.90 3.67 -4.65
N ALA A 255 34.02 3.19 -5.19
CA ALA A 255 34.46 3.49 -6.55
C ALA A 255 33.48 2.97 -7.61
N ASP A 256 33.06 1.71 -7.48
CA ASP A 256 32.09 1.09 -8.39
C ASP A 256 30.70 1.72 -8.26
N ARG A 257 30.28 2.14 -7.06
CA ARG A 257 29.05 2.92 -6.89
C ARG A 257 29.11 4.27 -7.58
N SER A 258 30.27 4.94 -7.56
CA SER A 258 30.46 6.20 -8.28
C SER A 258 30.38 5.98 -9.80
N LEU A 259 30.91 4.86 -10.29
CA LEU A 259 30.74 4.44 -11.69
C LEU A 259 29.28 4.11 -12.02
N LEU A 260 28.57 3.38 -11.17
CA LEU A 260 27.13 3.09 -11.34
C LEU A 260 26.33 4.38 -11.50
N LYS A 261 26.56 5.38 -10.64
CA LYS A 261 25.90 6.68 -10.75
C LYS A 261 26.17 7.35 -12.09
N ALA A 262 27.40 7.30 -12.59
CA ALA A 262 27.74 7.85 -13.90
C ALA A 262 27.10 7.04 -15.06
N ILE A 263 27.11 5.71 -14.99
CA ILE A 263 26.49 4.82 -15.98
C ILE A 263 24.98 5.06 -16.07
N LEU A 264 24.33 5.27 -14.93
CA LEU A 264 22.88 5.52 -14.84
C LEU A 264 22.50 6.99 -15.08
N SER A 265 23.46 7.86 -15.36
CA SER A 265 23.19 9.27 -15.66
C SER A 265 22.27 9.39 -16.88
N SER A 266 21.34 10.35 -16.82
CA SER A 266 20.47 10.72 -17.94
C SER A 266 21.13 11.66 -18.95
N GLU A 267 22.41 11.99 -18.79
CA GLU A 267 23.16 12.83 -19.72
C GLU A 267 23.31 12.14 -21.10
N ALA A 268 23.26 12.96 -22.16
CA ALA A 268 23.20 12.49 -23.55
C ALA A 268 24.53 11.93 -24.08
N GLU A 269 25.66 12.27 -23.46
CA GLU A 269 27.01 11.91 -23.91
C GLU A 269 27.79 11.15 -22.84
N VAL A 270 27.25 9.99 -22.44
CA VAL A 270 27.91 9.08 -21.50
C VAL A 270 28.41 7.85 -22.26
N ASP A 271 29.72 7.64 -22.31
CA ASP A 271 30.28 6.36 -22.77
C ASP A 271 30.10 5.30 -21.67
N ARG A 272 28.89 4.74 -21.61
CA ARG A 272 28.53 3.72 -20.62
C ARG A 272 29.37 2.45 -20.80
N GLY A 273 29.80 2.13 -22.01
CA GLY A 273 30.67 0.98 -22.29
C GLY A 273 32.04 1.11 -21.62
N GLU A 274 32.67 2.27 -21.76
CA GLU A 274 33.94 2.60 -21.11
C GLU A 274 33.81 2.61 -19.58
N LEU A 275 32.75 3.24 -19.05
CA LEU A 275 32.51 3.27 -17.61
C LEU A 275 32.30 1.86 -17.03
N ILE A 276 31.54 1.01 -17.72
CA ILE A 276 31.34 -0.39 -17.32
C ILE A 276 32.68 -1.14 -17.33
N ALA A 277 33.55 -0.92 -18.32
CA ALA A 277 34.86 -1.57 -18.38
C ALA A 277 35.75 -1.25 -17.16
N ARG A 278 35.52 -0.12 -16.49
CA ARG A 278 36.26 0.33 -15.31
C ARG A 278 35.71 -0.20 -13.98
N VAL A 279 34.50 -0.78 -13.96
CA VAL A 279 33.90 -1.37 -12.75
C VAL A 279 34.79 -2.51 -12.27
N SER A 280 35.25 -2.48 -11.02
CA SER A 280 36.24 -3.43 -10.50
C SER A 280 35.66 -4.83 -10.24
N ASP A 281 34.42 -4.91 -9.76
CA ASP A 281 33.73 -6.18 -9.52
C ASP A 281 33.30 -6.84 -10.84
N ASP A 282 33.83 -8.03 -11.13
CA ASP A 282 33.58 -8.74 -12.40
C ASP A 282 32.12 -9.20 -12.55
N GLY A 283 31.45 -9.55 -11.44
CA GLY A 283 30.05 -9.98 -11.44
C GLY A 283 29.11 -8.82 -11.77
N LEU A 284 29.31 -7.69 -11.11
CA LEU A 284 28.62 -6.43 -11.36
C LEU A 284 28.89 -5.95 -12.79
N ARG A 285 30.15 -5.98 -13.24
CA ARG A 285 30.53 -5.64 -14.61
C ARG A 285 29.78 -6.48 -15.63
N SER A 286 29.69 -7.80 -15.41
CA SER A 286 28.96 -8.72 -16.30
C SER A 286 27.46 -8.40 -16.35
N ARG A 287 26.83 -8.19 -15.19
CA ARG A 287 25.41 -7.80 -15.10
C ARG A 287 25.14 -6.50 -15.83
N LEU A 288 26.00 -5.49 -15.67
CA LEU A 288 25.89 -4.20 -16.35
C LEU A 288 26.06 -4.32 -17.87
N LYS A 289 27.01 -5.12 -18.36
CA LYS A 289 27.16 -5.39 -19.80
C LYS A 289 25.88 -5.98 -20.40
N SER A 290 25.25 -6.91 -19.70
CA SER A 290 23.98 -7.49 -20.13
C SER A 290 22.82 -6.49 -20.08
N LEU A 291 22.83 -5.58 -19.11
CA LEU A 291 21.76 -4.59 -18.91
C LEU A 291 21.92 -3.35 -19.80
N LEU A 292 23.10 -3.09 -20.36
CA LEU A 292 23.43 -1.87 -21.11
C LEU A 292 22.38 -1.50 -22.18
N PRO A 293 21.89 -2.41 -23.05
CA PRO A 293 20.85 -2.05 -24.02
C PRO A 293 19.56 -1.55 -23.37
N GLU A 294 19.19 -2.10 -22.21
CA GLU A 294 18.01 -1.64 -21.47
C GLU A 294 18.27 -0.32 -20.74
N ILE A 295 19.49 -0.06 -20.25
CA ILE A 295 19.85 1.24 -19.67
C ILE A 295 19.66 2.34 -20.71
N GLU A 296 20.16 2.16 -21.94
CA GLU A 296 20.00 3.13 -23.03
C GLU A 296 18.53 3.38 -23.39
N ARG A 297 17.72 2.31 -23.44
CA ARG A 297 16.27 2.43 -23.65
C ARG A 297 15.58 3.14 -22.49
N ALA A 298 15.98 2.85 -21.26
CA ALA A 298 15.43 3.45 -20.05
C ALA A 298 15.69 4.96 -20.01
N VAL A 299 16.90 5.42 -20.34
CA VAL A 299 17.24 6.86 -20.44
C VAL A 299 16.34 7.57 -21.45
N THR A 300 16.18 7.00 -22.65
CA THR A 300 15.33 7.59 -23.70
C THR A 300 13.85 7.63 -23.27
N ARG A 301 13.34 6.53 -22.72
CA ARG A 301 11.97 6.43 -22.20
C ARG A 301 11.73 7.40 -21.05
N ARG A 302 12.71 7.59 -20.16
CA ARG A 302 12.61 8.51 -19.03
C ARG A 302 12.48 9.95 -19.51
N ALA A 303 13.26 10.38 -20.49
CA ALA A 303 13.15 11.72 -21.05
C ALA A 303 11.76 11.97 -21.65
N ALA A 304 11.22 11.02 -22.42
CA ALA A 304 9.87 11.11 -22.97
C ALA A 304 8.80 11.14 -21.87
N ALA A 305 8.93 10.29 -20.84
CA ALA A 305 8.00 10.26 -19.71
C ALA A 305 7.99 11.57 -18.91
N LEU A 306 9.16 12.19 -18.70
CA LEU A 306 9.27 13.50 -18.03
C LEU A 306 8.57 14.60 -18.83
N ALA A 307 8.68 14.60 -20.16
CA ALA A 307 7.95 15.55 -21.00
C ALA A 307 6.43 15.36 -20.90
N VAL A 308 5.95 14.12 -20.87
CA VAL A 308 4.51 13.84 -20.65
C VAL A 308 4.07 14.26 -19.24
N ALA A 309 4.89 14.03 -18.21
CA ALA A 309 4.62 14.48 -16.85
C ALA A 309 4.48 16.00 -16.76
N GLU A 310 5.35 16.76 -17.45
CA GLU A 310 5.23 18.22 -17.54
C GLU A 310 3.90 18.66 -18.17
N GLN A 311 3.45 17.97 -19.24
CA GLN A 311 2.13 18.25 -19.84
C GLN A 311 0.97 17.94 -18.89
N ILE A 312 1.07 16.86 -18.10
CA ILE A 312 0.10 16.50 -17.07
C ILE A 312 0.05 17.57 -15.97
N GLU A 313 1.21 18.00 -15.46
CA GLU A 313 1.32 19.04 -14.45
C GLU A 313 0.81 20.40 -14.97
N ALA A 314 1.06 20.72 -16.25
CA ALA A 314 0.58 21.94 -16.88
C ALA A 314 -0.96 22.05 -16.87
N VAL A 315 -1.68 20.93 -16.94
CA VAL A 315 -3.14 20.87 -16.80
C VAL A 315 -3.62 20.64 -15.36
N GLY A 316 -2.71 20.72 -14.39
CA GLY A 316 -2.98 20.59 -12.96
C GLY A 316 -3.15 19.15 -12.49
N GLY A 317 -2.68 18.18 -13.29
CA GLY A 317 -2.68 16.78 -12.92
C GLY A 317 -1.48 16.38 -12.07
N GLN A 318 -1.52 15.14 -11.59
CA GLN A 318 -0.48 14.51 -10.80
C GLN A 318 -0.09 13.17 -11.42
N VAL A 319 1.18 12.81 -11.25
CA VAL A 319 1.74 11.54 -11.72
C VAL A 319 2.25 10.70 -10.55
N VAL A 320 2.06 9.39 -10.64
CA VAL A 320 2.71 8.41 -9.77
C VAL A 320 3.77 7.67 -10.57
N TRP A 321 5.00 7.68 -10.05
CA TRP A 321 6.14 6.99 -10.61
C TRP A 321 6.36 5.65 -9.91
N SER A 322 6.54 4.58 -10.67
CA SER A 322 6.92 3.27 -10.13
C SER A 322 8.32 2.86 -10.59
N PRO A 323 9.16 2.32 -9.70
CA PRO A 323 10.43 1.70 -10.07
C PRO A 323 10.19 0.40 -10.82
N THR A 324 10.84 0.23 -11.98
CA THR A 324 10.76 -1.04 -12.75
C THR A 324 12.12 -1.62 -13.15
N GLY A 325 13.23 -1.02 -12.71
CA GLY A 325 14.56 -1.60 -12.88
C GLY A 325 14.73 -2.96 -12.17
N PRO A 326 15.85 -3.67 -12.42
CA PRO A 326 16.15 -4.93 -11.74
C PRO A 326 16.57 -4.72 -10.28
N GLN A 327 16.16 -5.60 -9.36
CA GLN A 327 16.34 -5.36 -7.91
C GLN A 327 17.80 -5.24 -7.48
N TRP A 328 18.69 -6.04 -8.08
CA TRP A 328 20.12 -6.02 -7.77
C TRP A 328 20.73 -4.64 -8.02
N LEU A 329 20.22 -3.87 -8.98
CA LEU A 329 20.73 -2.55 -9.31
C LEU A 329 20.40 -1.55 -8.21
N TYR A 330 19.18 -1.57 -7.66
CA TYR A 330 18.80 -0.74 -6.51
C TYR A 330 19.65 -1.05 -5.28
N LEU A 331 19.93 -2.34 -5.03
CA LEU A 331 20.78 -2.77 -3.93
C LEU A 331 22.23 -2.28 -4.11
N ALA A 332 22.79 -2.45 -5.31
CA ALA A 332 24.16 -2.07 -5.64
C ALA A 332 24.39 -0.56 -5.67
N SER A 333 23.46 0.19 -6.29
CA SER A 333 23.54 1.66 -6.39
C SER A 333 23.03 2.37 -5.14
N ARG A 334 22.38 1.64 -4.21
CA ARG A 334 21.61 2.21 -3.10
C ARG A 334 20.51 3.15 -3.59
N ASP A 335 19.88 2.77 -4.71
CA ASP A 335 18.80 3.50 -5.37
C ASP A 335 19.22 4.92 -5.80
N GLU A 336 20.51 5.11 -6.11
CA GLU A 336 21.02 6.31 -6.75
C GLU A 336 21.08 6.10 -8.28
N GLY A 337 20.54 7.06 -9.04
CA GLY A 337 20.54 7.04 -10.52
C GLY A 337 19.51 6.09 -11.14
N THR A 338 18.80 5.31 -10.34
CA THR A 338 17.81 4.31 -10.79
C THR A 338 16.53 4.93 -11.34
N GLU A 339 16.32 6.24 -11.19
CA GLU A 339 15.18 6.99 -11.72
C GLU A 339 15.02 6.91 -13.24
N ILE A 340 16.07 6.55 -13.98
CA ILE A 340 15.97 6.28 -15.42
C ILE A 340 15.02 5.10 -15.73
N PHE A 341 14.82 4.20 -14.77
CA PHE A 341 13.89 3.09 -14.88
C PHE A 341 12.49 3.42 -14.37
N ASP A 342 12.26 4.61 -13.83
CA ASP A 342 10.96 4.98 -13.29
C ASP A 342 9.98 5.29 -14.43
N VAL A 343 8.81 4.64 -14.38
CA VAL A 343 7.73 4.81 -15.36
C VAL A 343 6.48 5.39 -14.70
N ILE A 344 5.67 6.10 -15.50
CA ILE A 344 4.37 6.62 -15.04
C ILE A 344 3.38 5.47 -14.98
N THR A 345 2.86 5.17 -13.78
CA THR A 345 1.91 4.07 -13.58
C THR A 345 0.53 4.54 -13.13
N ALA A 346 0.42 5.76 -12.61
CA ALA A 346 -0.87 6.39 -12.40
C ALA A 346 -0.85 7.88 -12.78
N VAL A 347 -1.98 8.35 -13.28
CA VAL A 347 -2.22 9.75 -13.62
C VAL A 347 -3.55 10.17 -13.00
N ASP A 348 -3.53 11.26 -12.25
CA ASP A 348 -4.73 11.90 -11.69
C ASP A 348 -4.90 13.29 -12.32
N LEU A 349 -5.97 13.47 -13.10
CA LEU A 349 -6.32 14.73 -13.76
C LEU A 349 -7.55 15.39 -13.12
N TYR A 350 -8.07 14.81 -12.04
CA TYR A 350 -9.19 15.34 -11.29
C TYR A 350 -8.75 16.57 -10.49
N ASN A 351 -9.38 17.71 -10.75
CA ASN A 351 -9.06 18.98 -10.09
C ASN A 351 -9.63 19.10 -8.65
N GLY A 352 -10.11 18.00 -8.06
CA GLY A 352 -10.70 18.00 -6.71
C GLY A 352 -12.13 18.59 -6.62
N ASN A 353 -12.63 19.21 -7.69
CA ASN A 353 -13.93 19.89 -7.69
C ASN A 353 -15.07 18.93 -7.96
N ASN A 354 -16.09 18.95 -7.10
CA ASN A 354 -17.31 18.18 -7.31
C ASN A 354 -18.49 19.13 -7.46
N PRO A 355 -19.06 19.28 -8.68
CA PRO A 355 -20.18 20.20 -8.91
C PRO A 355 -21.43 19.81 -8.11
N LEU A 356 -21.61 18.52 -7.75
CA LEU A 356 -22.72 18.06 -6.90
C LEU A 356 -22.59 18.55 -5.45
N LYS A 357 -21.39 18.96 -5.01
CA LYS A 357 -21.12 19.53 -3.69
C LYS A 357 -21.04 21.06 -3.72
N GLY A 358 -21.38 21.70 -4.84
CA GLY A 358 -21.33 23.16 -5.01
C GLY A 358 -19.92 23.75 -5.00
N LYS A 359 -18.88 22.94 -5.26
CA LYS A 359 -17.48 23.38 -5.24
C LYS A 359 -16.86 23.31 -6.64
N GLY A 360 -16.40 24.46 -7.12
CA GLY A 360 -15.56 24.61 -8.31
C GLY A 360 -16.17 24.12 -9.63
N GLY A 361 -15.40 24.28 -10.71
CA GLY A 361 -15.79 23.88 -12.06
C GLY A 361 -15.10 22.60 -12.54
N ARG A 362 -15.53 22.11 -13.69
CA ARG A 362 -14.88 21.03 -14.45
C ARG A 362 -13.44 21.41 -14.84
N ASN A 363 -12.55 20.44 -14.97
CA ASN A 363 -11.25 20.65 -15.59
C ASN A 363 -11.41 20.76 -17.12
N GLU A 364 -11.63 21.99 -17.60
CA GLU A 364 -11.83 22.29 -19.02
C GLU A 364 -10.54 22.20 -19.87
N ARG A 365 -9.38 22.00 -19.23
CA ARG A 365 -8.08 21.87 -19.93
C ARG A 365 -7.81 20.44 -20.42
N VAL A 366 -8.50 19.46 -19.87
CA VAL A 366 -8.36 18.05 -20.22
C VAL A 366 -9.52 17.66 -21.12
N THR A 367 -9.30 17.79 -22.44
CA THR A 367 -10.28 17.49 -23.49
C THR A 367 -10.00 16.14 -24.16
N ASP A 368 -10.86 15.73 -25.09
CA ASP A 368 -10.66 14.53 -25.91
C ASP A 368 -9.35 14.56 -26.71
N GLU A 369 -9.00 15.72 -27.30
CA GLU A 369 -7.75 15.91 -28.04
C GLU A 369 -6.54 15.83 -27.12
N TRP A 370 -6.65 16.38 -25.91
CA TRP A 370 -5.55 16.37 -24.95
C TRP A 370 -5.14 14.94 -24.55
N LEU A 371 -6.07 13.97 -24.57
CA LEU A 371 -5.76 12.57 -24.25
C LEU A 371 -4.71 11.94 -25.18
N GLU A 372 -4.44 12.53 -26.36
CA GLU A 372 -3.33 12.11 -27.21
C GLU A 372 -1.98 12.11 -26.48
N GLN A 373 -1.79 13.04 -25.53
CA GLN A 373 -0.57 13.14 -24.73
C GLN A 373 -0.27 11.87 -23.91
N LEU A 374 -1.30 11.07 -23.60
CA LEU A 374 -1.17 9.84 -22.81
C LEU A 374 -0.96 8.59 -23.67
N SER A 375 -1.07 8.69 -25.01
CA SER A 375 -1.10 7.52 -25.91
C SER A 375 0.18 6.66 -25.88
N SER A 376 1.32 7.26 -25.51
CA SER A 376 2.62 6.59 -25.40
C SER A 376 2.90 6.01 -24.00
N VAL A 377 2.06 6.29 -23.00
CA VAL A 377 2.27 5.87 -21.60
C VAL A 377 1.70 4.46 -21.39
N THR A 378 2.23 3.48 -22.12
CA THR A 378 1.72 2.10 -22.13
C THR A 378 1.83 1.36 -20.79
N THR A 379 2.57 1.92 -19.84
CA THR A 379 2.74 1.42 -18.47
C THR A 379 1.66 1.88 -17.49
N LEU A 380 0.71 2.70 -17.95
CA LEU A 380 -0.34 3.28 -17.13
C LEU A 380 -1.32 2.21 -16.62
N LYS A 381 -1.43 2.10 -15.29
CA LYS A 381 -2.34 1.18 -14.58
C LYS A 381 -3.56 1.90 -14.02
N ARG A 382 -3.47 3.20 -13.71
CA ARG A 382 -4.60 4.00 -13.22
C ARG A 382 -4.68 5.34 -13.91
N LEU A 383 -5.88 5.71 -14.35
CA LEU A 383 -6.18 7.00 -14.97
C LEU A 383 -7.45 7.58 -14.34
N ASP A 384 -7.30 8.69 -13.61
CA ASP A 384 -8.44 9.45 -13.09
C ASP A 384 -8.71 10.66 -13.98
N LEU A 385 -9.84 10.63 -14.68
CA LEU A 385 -10.36 11.71 -15.54
C LEU A 385 -11.64 12.30 -14.95
N ALA A 386 -11.89 12.09 -13.65
CA ALA A 386 -13.12 12.59 -13.05
C ALA A 386 -13.26 14.09 -13.26
N ASN A 387 -14.48 14.53 -13.58
CA ASN A 387 -14.82 15.92 -13.82
C ASN A 387 -13.86 16.63 -14.81
N CYS A 388 -13.40 15.93 -15.85
CA CYS A 388 -12.68 16.50 -17.00
C CYS A 388 -13.61 16.70 -18.22
N ALA A 389 -13.18 17.50 -19.19
CA ALA A 389 -13.92 17.80 -20.43
C ALA A 389 -13.77 16.73 -21.53
N VAL A 390 -13.83 15.45 -21.13
CA VAL A 390 -13.73 14.29 -22.03
C VAL A 390 -15.13 13.81 -22.41
N HIS A 391 -15.46 13.84 -23.70
CA HIS A 391 -16.79 13.51 -24.23
C HIS A 391 -16.88 12.11 -24.82
N GLY A 392 -15.74 11.45 -25.09
CA GLY A 392 -15.69 10.05 -25.53
C GLY A 392 -14.79 9.78 -26.74
N PRO A 393 -14.78 10.62 -27.80
CA PRO A 393 -13.91 10.39 -28.95
C PRO A 393 -12.42 10.30 -28.60
N GLY A 394 -11.98 11.01 -27.56
CA GLY A 394 -10.59 11.03 -27.10
C GLY A 394 -10.14 9.71 -26.47
N LEU A 395 -11.07 8.86 -26.03
CA LEU A 395 -10.73 7.55 -25.46
C LEU A 395 -10.03 6.63 -26.47
N ARG A 396 -10.12 6.92 -27.78
CA ARG A 396 -9.32 6.24 -28.80
C ARG A 396 -7.80 6.34 -28.55
N HIS A 397 -7.35 7.44 -27.93
CA HIS A 397 -5.93 7.68 -27.64
C HIS A 397 -5.43 6.82 -26.48
N ILE A 398 -6.33 6.35 -25.60
CA ILE A 398 -5.98 5.46 -24.48
C ILE A 398 -6.35 3.99 -24.72
N ALA A 399 -6.94 3.66 -25.88
CA ALA A 399 -7.37 2.30 -26.20
C ALA A 399 -6.21 1.29 -26.26
N GLY A 400 -4.98 1.77 -26.51
CA GLY A 400 -3.76 0.97 -26.51
C GLY A 400 -3.10 0.79 -25.14
N LEU A 401 -3.63 1.40 -24.07
CA LEU A 401 -3.09 1.29 -22.72
C LEU A 401 -3.58 0.00 -22.05
N THR A 402 -3.17 -1.15 -22.59
CA THR A 402 -3.74 -2.47 -22.25
C THR A 402 -3.50 -2.91 -20.81
N ASP A 403 -2.53 -2.29 -20.13
CA ASP A 403 -2.22 -2.53 -18.71
C ASP A 403 -3.11 -1.71 -17.76
N LEU A 404 -4.03 -0.89 -18.28
CA LEU A 404 -4.92 -0.04 -17.48
C LEU A 404 -5.89 -0.91 -16.66
N ARG A 405 -5.81 -0.75 -15.34
CA ARG A 405 -6.61 -1.48 -14.33
C ARG A 405 -7.72 -0.62 -13.75
N GLU A 406 -7.53 0.69 -13.66
CA GLU A 406 -8.49 1.61 -13.08
C GLU A 406 -8.70 2.81 -13.99
N LEU A 407 -9.95 3.03 -14.41
CA LEU A 407 -10.36 4.19 -15.21
C LEU A 407 -11.54 4.87 -14.52
N ASN A 408 -11.37 6.14 -14.17
CA ASN A 408 -12.44 6.93 -13.58
C ASN A 408 -12.88 8.05 -14.54
N LEU A 409 -14.10 7.93 -15.07
CA LEU A 409 -14.76 8.90 -15.95
C LEU A 409 -15.94 9.58 -15.22
N THR A 410 -15.99 9.52 -13.90
CA THR A 410 -17.07 10.11 -13.09
C THR A 410 -17.22 11.60 -13.39
N LEU A 411 -18.46 12.10 -13.53
CA LEU A 411 -18.78 13.52 -13.79
C LEU A 411 -18.25 14.08 -15.13
N THR A 412 -17.79 13.23 -16.04
CA THR A 412 -17.46 13.63 -17.41
C THR A 412 -18.72 13.70 -18.28
N PRO A 413 -18.72 14.50 -19.38
CA PRO A 413 -19.82 14.55 -20.34
C PRO A 413 -19.91 13.31 -21.27
N MET A 414 -19.28 12.20 -20.89
CA MET A 414 -19.27 10.92 -21.63
C MET A 414 -20.67 10.41 -22.00
N THR A 415 -20.80 9.90 -23.22
CA THR A 415 -21.99 9.21 -23.75
C THR A 415 -21.69 7.75 -24.08
N ASP A 416 -22.71 6.98 -24.46
CA ASP A 416 -22.60 5.56 -24.83
C ASP A 416 -21.59 5.31 -25.98
N ASP A 417 -21.50 6.21 -26.96
CA ASP A 417 -20.64 6.06 -28.14
C ASP A 417 -19.14 6.01 -27.81
N GLY A 418 -18.73 6.66 -26.73
CA GLY A 418 -17.32 6.67 -26.30
C GLY A 418 -16.84 5.32 -25.76
N LEU A 419 -17.75 4.47 -25.27
CA LEU A 419 -17.40 3.22 -24.59
C LEU A 419 -16.80 2.16 -25.52
N LYS A 420 -17.02 2.27 -26.84
CA LYS A 420 -16.43 1.36 -27.84
C LYS A 420 -14.90 1.28 -27.79
N HIS A 421 -14.26 2.38 -27.37
CA HIS A 421 -12.82 2.49 -27.27
C HIS A 421 -12.22 1.76 -26.06
N LEU A 422 -13.06 1.33 -25.09
CA LEU A 422 -12.61 0.63 -23.89
C LEU A 422 -12.56 -0.90 -24.04
N SER A 423 -13.11 -1.44 -25.14
CA SER A 423 -13.27 -2.89 -25.36
C SER A 423 -11.95 -3.69 -25.32
N GLY A 424 -10.83 -3.06 -25.65
CA GLY A 424 -9.48 -3.66 -25.65
C GLY A 424 -8.78 -3.68 -24.29
N LEU A 425 -9.31 -3.00 -23.27
CA LEU A 425 -8.67 -2.85 -21.96
C LEU A 425 -8.95 -4.07 -21.06
N LYS A 426 -8.35 -5.21 -21.43
CA LYS A 426 -8.63 -6.51 -20.81
C LYS A 426 -8.25 -6.60 -19.33
N GLU A 427 -7.27 -5.80 -18.89
CA GLU A 427 -6.84 -5.71 -17.50
C GLU A 427 -7.69 -4.77 -16.65
N LEU A 428 -8.70 -4.10 -17.23
CA LEU A 428 -9.52 -3.14 -16.50
C LEU A 428 -10.34 -3.83 -15.41
N ARG A 429 -10.11 -3.41 -14.17
CA ARG A 429 -10.74 -3.93 -12.94
C ARG A 429 -11.75 -2.95 -12.36
N LYS A 430 -11.49 -1.64 -12.47
CA LYS A 430 -12.37 -0.60 -11.95
C LYS A 430 -12.76 0.39 -13.04
N LEU A 431 -14.07 0.61 -13.19
CA LEU A 431 -14.62 1.58 -14.13
C LEU A 431 -15.63 2.50 -13.42
N GLY A 432 -15.26 3.77 -13.28
CA GLY A 432 -16.14 4.81 -12.76
C GLY A 432 -16.87 5.52 -13.89
N LEU A 433 -18.20 5.44 -13.91
CA LEU A 433 -19.08 6.14 -14.87
C LEU A 433 -20.19 6.91 -14.14
N ALA A 434 -20.01 7.21 -12.85
CA ALA A 434 -21.04 7.92 -12.09
C ALA A 434 -21.28 9.33 -12.67
N SER A 435 -22.53 9.75 -12.75
CA SER A 435 -22.94 11.07 -13.24
C SER A 435 -22.48 11.39 -14.68
N THR A 436 -22.31 10.37 -15.52
CA THR A 436 -22.15 10.54 -16.97
C THR A 436 -23.50 10.53 -17.68
N GLN A 437 -23.48 10.76 -19.00
CA GLN A 437 -24.68 10.72 -19.85
C GLN A 437 -24.89 9.34 -20.51
N CYS A 438 -24.17 8.30 -20.09
CA CYS A 438 -24.35 6.94 -20.60
C CYS A 438 -25.74 6.40 -20.21
N SER A 439 -26.57 6.09 -21.21
CA SER A 439 -27.90 5.50 -21.03
C SER A 439 -27.84 3.97 -20.92
N GLY A 440 -26.73 3.38 -21.36
CA GLY A 440 -26.34 2.00 -21.17
C GLY A 440 -26.39 1.13 -22.42
N THR A 441 -26.87 1.64 -23.56
CA THR A 441 -26.79 0.93 -24.85
C THR A 441 -25.35 0.66 -25.27
N GLY A 442 -24.42 1.54 -24.91
CA GLY A 442 -22.99 1.41 -25.17
C GLY A 442 -22.28 0.36 -24.32
N PHE A 443 -22.94 -0.19 -23.28
CA PHE A 443 -22.32 -1.20 -22.40
C PHE A 443 -22.08 -2.54 -23.11
N SER A 444 -22.77 -2.80 -24.21
CA SER A 444 -22.48 -3.95 -25.09
C SER A 444 -21.04 -3.94 -25.59
N HIS A 445 -20.41 -2.77 -25.72
CA HIS A 445 -19.00 -2.68 -26.11
C HIS A 445 -18.01 -3.11 -25.02
N LEU A 446 -18.45 -3.24 -23.76
CA LEU A 446 -17.58 -3.58 -22.64
C LEU A 446 -17.39 -5.10 -22.47
N GLN A 447 -18.02 -5.93 -23.28
CA GLN A 447 -17.92 -7.40 -23.22
C GLN A 447 -16.49 -7.93 -23.40
N GLY A 448 -15.61 -7.15 -24.06
CA GLY A 448 -14.19 -7.49 -24.21
C GLY A 448 -13.37 -7.37 -22.92
N ILE A 449 -13.90 -6.71 -21.89
CA ILE A 449 -13.24 -6.52 -20.60
C ILE A 449 -13.47 -7.75 -19.72
N GLN A 450 -12.40 -8.49 -19.43
CA GLN A 450 -12.48 -9.81 -18.81
C GLN A 450 -12.33 -9.79 -17.28
N ASN A 451 -11.73 -8.74 -16.74
CA ASN A 451 -11.32 -8.66 -15.34
C ASN A 451 -12.10 -7.61 -14.54
N LEU A 452 -13.28 -7.20 -15.00
CA LEU A 452 -14.04 -6.13 -14.37
C LEU A 452 -14.56 -6.55 -12.99
N GLN A 453 -14.13 -5.82 -11.97
CA GLN A 453 -14.46 -6.11 -10.57
C GLN A 453 -15.41 -5.05 -10.01
N ASP A 454 -15.17 -3.78 -10.31
CA ASP A 454 -15.79 -2.67 -9.59
C ASP A 454 -16.34 -1.63 -10.57
N VAL A 455 -17.67 -1.51 -10.67
CA VAL A 455 -18.32 -0.61 -11.63
C VAL A 455 -19.33 0.29 -10.92
N ASN A 456 -19.29 1.58 -11.25
CA ASN A 456 -20.15 2.58 -10.64
C ASN A 456 -20.88 3.42 -11.70
N PHE A 457 -22.22 3.38 -11.65
CA PHE A 457 -23.16 4.10 -12.51
C PHE A 457 -24.13 4.95 -11.70
N HIS A 458 -23.71 5.41 -10.53
CA HIS A 458 -24.54 6.30 -9.71
C HIS A 458 -24.90 7.59 -10.47
N PHE A 459 -26.16 8.02 -10.44
CA PHE A 459 -26.68 9.18 -11.17
C PHE A 459 -26.51 9.13 -12.70
N THR A 460 -26.39 7.95 -13.31
CA THR A 460 -26.47 7.83 -14.77
C THR A 460 -27.91 7.57 -15.23
N PRO A 461 -28.28 7.93 -16.46
CA PRO A 461 -29.59 7.61 -17.03
C PRO A 461 -29.74 6.12 -17.45
N LEU A 462 -29.15 5.19 -16.68
CA LEU A 462 -29.21 3.75 -16.92
C LEU A 462 -30.65 3.23 -16.89
N ASN A 463 -31.08 2.62 -18.00
CA ASN A 463 -32.42 2.08 -18.22
C ASN A 463 -32.43 0.54 -18.39
N ASP A 464 -33.60 -0.05 -18.71
CA ASP A 464 -33.78 -1.50 -18.85
C ASP A 464 -32.86 -2.12 -19.93
N ALA A 465 -32.75 -1.47 -21.09
CA ALA A 465 -31.85 -1.93 -22.15
C ALA A 465 -30.38 -1.86 -21.71
N GLY A 466 -30.03 -0.81 -20.97
CA GLY A 466 -28.71 -0.68 -20.37
C GLY A 466 -28.41 -1.76 -19.32
N LEU A 467 -29.38 -2.13 -18.49
CA LEU A 467 -29.25 -3.24 -17.54
C LEU A 467 -29.05 -4.58 -18.27
N ALA A 468 -29.81 -4.82 -19.33
CA ALA A 468 -29.60 -6.00 -20.17
C ALA A 468 -28.19 -6.06 -20.75
N ALA A 469 -27.68 -4.94 -21.27
CA ALA A 469 -26.35 -4.85 -21.87
C ALA A 469 -25.23 -5.05 -20.83
N ILE A 470 -25.24 -4.33 -19.70
CA ILE A 470 -24.18 -4.44 -18.69
C ILE A 470 -24.18 -5.81 -17.99
N SER A 471 -25.34 -6.45 -17.86
CA SER A 471 -25.46 -7.83 -17.32
C SER A 471 -24.78 -8.91 -18.17
N SER A 472 -24.37 -8.58 -19.41
CA SER A 472 -23.56 -9.46 -20.26
C SER A 472 -22.05 -9.34 -20.02
N VAL A 473 -21.62 -8.34 -19.25
CA VAL A 473 -20.21 -8.11 -18.91
C VAL A 473 -19.86 -8.88 -17.63
N PRO A 474 -18.72 -9.60 -17.56
CA PRO A 474 -18.35 -10.37 -16.38
C PRO A 474 -17.92 -9.43 -15.23
N ILE A 475 -18.85 -9.10 -14.32
CA ILE A 475 -18.60 -8.26 -13.15
C ILE A 475 -18.55 -9.13 -11.88
N SER A 476 -17.40 -9.16 -11.20
CA SER A 476 -17.17 -10.09 -10.07
C SER A 476 -17.13 -9.45 -8.68
N GLY A 477 -16.99 -8.13 -8.55
CA GLY A 477 -16.80 -7.46 -7.26
C GLY A 477 -18.02 -6.68 -6.82
N ARG A 478 -18.09 -5.40 -7.18
CA ARG A 478 -19.15 -4.47 -6.83
C ARG A 478 -19.77 -3.86 -8.08
N PHE A 479 -21.10 -3.82 -8.10
CA PHE A 479 -21.89 -3.12 -9.09
C PHE A 479 -22.78 -2.12 -8.36
N TRP A 480 -22.50 -0.83 -8.55
CA TRP A 480 -23.20 0.24 -7.85
C TRP A 480 -23.95 1.13 -8.82
N PHE A 481 -25.27 1.19 -8.70
CA PHE A 481 -26.14 2.00 -9.55
C PHE A 481 -27.34 2.45 -8.74
N ALA A 482 -27.43 3.76 -8.55
CA ALA A 482 -28.53 4.40 -7.84
C ALA A 482 -28.86 5.72 -8.51
N HIS A 483 -30.07 6.22 -8.29
CA HIS A 483 -30.61 7.38 -8.97
C HIS A 483 -30.67 7.22 -10.49
N THR A 484 -30.87 5.98 -10.96
CA THR A 484 -31.01 5.62 -12.38
C THR A 484 -32.49 5.51 -12.76
N ARG A 485 -32.82 4.94 -13.94
CA ARG A 485 -34.19 4.90 -14.50
C ARG A 485 -34.53 3.56 -15.15
N PHE A 486 -34.56 2.49 -14.36
CA PHE A 486 -35.00 1.16 -14.79
C PHE A 486 -36.30 0.72 -14.11
N THR A 487 -37.00 -0.24 -14.70
CA THR A 487 -38.21 -0.89 -14.18
C THR A 487 -37.90 -2.22 -13.50
N ASP A 488 -38.85 -2.76 -12.71
CA ASP A 488 -38.68 -4.07 -12.08
C ASP A 488 -38.45 -5.20 -13.10
N GLN A 489 -39.02 -5.09 -14.32
CA GLN A 489 -38.80 -6.05 -15.39
C GLN A 489 -37.38 -5.98 -15.95
N GLY A 490 -36.84 -4.76 -16.16
CA GLY A 490 -35.47 -4.57 -16.63
C GLY A 490 -34.42 -5.13 -15.68
N ALA A 491 -34.69 -5.09 -14.37
CA ALA A 491 -33.80 -5.65 -13.37
C ALA A 491 -33.64 -7.19 -13.44
N ALA A 492 -34.55 -7.91 -14.11
CA ALA A 492 -34.47 -9.37 -14.23
C ALA A 492 -33.14 -9.86 -14.83
N HIS A 493 -32.50 -9.04 -15.67
CA HIS A 493 -31.21 -9.33 -16.26
C HIS A 493 -30.06 -9.42 -15.24
N LEU A 494 -30.21 -8.84 -14.04
CA LEU A 494 -29.17 -8.89 -13.00
C LEU A 494 -28.90 -10.31 -12.51
N ALA A 495 -29.85 -11.24 -12.68
CA ALA A 495 -29.72 -12.63 -12.25
C ALA A 495 -28.57 -13.39 -12.94
N SER A 496 -28.02 -12.89 -14.06
CA SER A 496 -26.86 -13.48 -14.73
C SER A 496 -25.52 -13.16 -14.04
N LEU A 497 -25.46 -12.13 -13.18
CA LEU A 497 -24.24 -11.66 -12.53
C LEU A 497 -23.88 -12.52 -11.30
N THR A 498 -23.70 -13.82 -11.52
CA THR A 498 -23.56 -14.84 -10.46
C THR A 498 -22.26 -14.73 -9.65
N THR A 499 -21.27 -14.00 -10.16
CA THR A 499 -20.00 -13.76 -9.47
C THR A 499 -20.03 -12.50 -8.60
N LEU A 500 -21.07 -11.66 -8.70
CA LEU A 500 -21.17 -10.40 -7.99
C LEU A 500 -21.22 -10.60 -6.47
N LYS A 501 -20.44 -9.78 -5.75
CA LYS A 501 -20.36 -9.83 -4.28
C LYS A 501 -21.07 -8.69 -3.58
N ARG A 502 -21.12 -7.51 -4.22
CA ARG A 502 -21.65 -6.29 -3.60
C ARG A 502 -22.53 -5.55 -4.59
N CYS A 503 -23.72 -5.14 -4.16
CA CYS A 503 -24.67 -4.44 -5.04
C CYS A 503 -25.25 -3.22 -4.34
N GLY A 504 -25.25 -2.08 -5.02
CA GLY A 504 -26.11 -0.95 -4.68
C GLY A 504 -27.13 -0.79 -5.79
N ILE A 505 -28.41 -0.90 -5.46
CA ILE A 505 -29.52 -0.86 -6.41
C ILE A 505 -30.47 0.28 -6.07
N GLY A 506 -30.74 1.16 -7.02
CA GLY A 506 -31.66 2.29 -6.87
C GLY A 506 -32.17 2.81 -8.21
N SER A 507 -33.49 2.96 -8.33
CA SER A 507 -34.16 3.55 -9.49
C SER A 507 -35.11 4.66 -9.05
N LYS A 508 -35.12 5.76 -9.81
CA LYS A 508 -36.10 6.84 -9.70
C LYS A 508 -37.36 6.58 -10.54
N ASP A 509 -37.38 5.51 -11.33
CA ASP A 509 -38.59 5.11 -12.07
C ASP A 509 -39.67 4.66 -11.09
N LYS A 510 -40.91 5.10 -11.31
CA LYS A 510 -42.06 4.71 -10.49
C LYS A 510 -42.48 3.26 -10.72
N ALA A 511 -42.13 2.70 -11.88
CA ALA A 511 -42.33 1.29 -12.21
C ALA A 511 -41.25 0.38 -11.60
N SER A 512 -40.33 0.92 -10.80
CA SER A 512 -39.49 0.10 -9.92
C SER A 512 -39.86 0.29 -8.46
N SER A 513 -40.40 -0.78 -7.89
CA SER A 513 -41.16 -0.79 -6.63
C SER A 513 -40.51 -1.64 -5.54
N GLY A 514 -39.26 -2.07 -5.75
CA GLY A 514 -38.53 -3.01 -4.91
C GLY A 514 -38.62 -4.46 -5.39
N GLU A 515 -39.51 -4.78 -6.33
CA GLU A 515 -39.55 -6.11 -6.96
C GLU A 515 -38.28 -6.41 -7.76
N ALA A 516 -37.58 -5.39 -8.27
CA ALA A 516 -36.26 -5.54 -8.90
C ALA A 516 -35.24 -6.32 -8.04
N VAL A 517 -35.33 -6.24 -6.70
CA VAL A 517 -34.44 -6.96 -5.77
C VAL A 517 -34.58 -8.48 -5.91
N ALA A 518 -35.71 -8.99 -6.43
CA ALA A 518 -35.92 -10.41 -6.68
C ALA A 518 -34.84 -11.02 -7.60
N ALA A 519 -34.30 -10.25 -8.55
CA ALA A 519 -33.24 -10.70 -9.45
C ALA A 519 -31.93 -11.03 -8.73
N LEU A 520 -31.71 -10.47 -7.54
CA LEU A 520 -30.49 -10.64 -6.75
C LEU A 520 -30.55 -11.84 -5.80
N VAL A 521 -31.73 -12.46 -5.58
CA VAL A 521 -31.96 -13.51 -4.58
C VAL A 521 -31.06 -14.73 -4.75
N LYS A 522 -30.74 -15.10 -6.01
CA LYS A 522 -29.91 -16.26 -6.33
C LYS A 522 -28.42 -15.96 -6.40
N ILE A 523 -28.03 -14.69 -6.28
CA ILE A 523 -26.64 -14.26 -6.34
C ILE A 523 -26.06 -14.37 -4.94
N PRO A 524 -24.83 -14.92 -4.77
CA PRO A 524 -24.18 -15.04 -3.47
C PRO A 524 -23.61 -13.70 -2.99
N LEU A 525 -24.48 -12.68 -2.90
CA LEU A 525 -24.14 -11.33 -2.45
C LEU A 525 -23.82 -11.32 -0.96
N GLU A 526 -22.82 -10.53 -0.61
CA GLU A 526 -22.34 -10.34 0.76
C GLU A 526 -22.69 -8.94 1.27
N ASP A 527 -22.85 -7.95 0.39
CA ASP A 527 -23.20 -6.56 0.73
C ASP A 527 -24.29 -6.04 -0.22
N LEU A 528 -25.38 -5.52 0.34
CA LEU A 528 -26.50 -4.96 -0.41
C LEU A 528 -26.90 -3.60 0.16
N SER A 529 -26.96 -2.60 -0.71
CA SER A 529 -27.60 -1.32 -0.41
C SER A 529 -28.86 -1.14 -1.24
N LEU A 530 -29.97 -0.83 -0.56
CA LEU A 530 -31.24 -0.51 -1.21
C LEU A 530 -31.42 1.01 -1.17
N LEU A 531 -31.40 1.62 -2.35
CA LEU A 531 -31.51 3.06 -2.54
C LEU A 531 -32.80 3.41 -3.28
N ASP A 532 -33.15 4.70 -3.32
CA ASP A 532 -34.40 5.18 -3.93
C ASP A 532 -35.62 4.37 -3.46
N ASN A 533 -36.44 3.89 -4.39
CA ASN A 533 -37.65 3.11 -4.11
C ASN A 533 -37.40 1.60 -3.96
N GLN A 534 -36.16 1.16 -3.65
CA GLN A 534 -35.85 -0.27 -3.53
C GLN A 534 -36.02 -0.81 -2.10
N ALA A 535 -36.02 0.06 -1.09
CA ALA A 535 -36.18 -0.35 0.30
C ALA A 535 -37.67 -0.39 0.74
N THR A 536 -38.56 -0.84 -0.15
CA THR A 536 -39.99 -1.05 0.14
C THR A 536 -40.19 -2.37 0.91
N PRO A 537 -41.38 -2.64 1.48
CA PRO A 537 -41.66 -3.95 2.09
C PRO A 537 -41.36 -5.13 1.15
N ALA A 538 -41.65 -4.99 -0.15
CA ALA A 538 -41.31 -6.01 -1.16
C ALA A 538 -39.79 -6.18 -1.32
N GLY A 539 -39.05 -5.07 -1.48
CA GLY A 539 -37.59 -5.11 -1.60
C GLY A 539 -36.89 -5.70 -0.37
N ILE A 540 -37.36 -5.35 0.84
CA ILE A 540 -36.87 -5.96 2.09
C ILE A 540 -37.19 -7.46 2.13
N ALA A 541 -38.41 -7.86 1.74
CA ALA A 541 -38.80 -9.26 1.72
C ALA A 541 -37.96 -10.10 0.74
N HIS A 542 -37.52 -9.53 -0.39
CA HIS A 542 -36.58 -10.18 -1.30
C HIS A 542 -35.15 -10.18 -0.75
N ALA A 543 -34.67 -9.06 -0.19
CA ALA A 543 -33.36 -8.98 0.44
C ALA A 543 -33.20 -10.00 1.58
N ALA A 544 -34.26 -10.25 2.35
CA ALA A 544 -34.29 -11.25 3.42
C ALA A 544 -34.11 -12.71 2.94
N LYS A 545 -34.25 -12.96 1.63
CA LYS A 545 -34.02 -14.28 1.01
C LYS A 545 -32.57 -14.49 0.56
N ILE A 546 -31.73 -13.46 0.60
CA ILE A 546 -30.31 -13.56 0.26
C ILE A 546 -29.56 -14.05 1.50
N HIS A 547 -29.49 -15.37 1.68
CA HIS A 547 -28.93 -15.98 2.90
C HIS A 547 -27.42 -15.79 3.11
N THR A 548 -26.70 -15.36 2.07
CA THR A 548 -25.26 -15.02 2.11
C THR A 548 -24.98 -13.60 2.59
N LEU A 549 -26.02 -12.78 2.79
CA LEU A 549 -25.86 -11.35 3.05
C LEU A 549 -25.24 -11.10 4.42
N LYS A 550 -24.10 -10.40 4.43
CA LYS A 550 -23.37 -9.99 5.63
C LYS A 550 -23.61 -8.52 5.99
N ARG A 551 -23.88 -7.68 5.00
CA ARG A 551 -24.24 -6.27 5.21
C ARG A 551 -25.49 -5.88 4.44
N LEU A 552 -26.41 -5.21 5.12
CA LEU A 552 -27.59 -4.58 4.52
C LEU A 552 -27.64 -3.11 4.90
N ASP A 553 -27.68 -2.23 3.89
CA ASP A 553 -27.79 -0.79 4.06
C ASP A 553 -29.11 -0.27 3.49
N VAL A 554 -29.91 0.35 4.36
CA VAL A 554 -31.18 1.01 4.05
C VAL A 554 -31.19 2.41 4.67
N SER A 555 -30.04 3.11 4.63
CA SER A 555 -29.86 4.42 5.28
C SER A 555 -30.72 5.56 4.71
N TYR A 556 -31.26 5.37 3.51
CA TYR A 556 -32.11 6.35 2.82
C TYR A 556 -33.47 5.72 2.45
N ALA A 557 -34.10 5.07 3.42
CA ALA A 557 -35.28 4.25 3.20
C ALA A 557 -36.52 4.73 3.99
N PRO A 558 -37.22 5.79 3.55
CA PRO A 558 -38.39 6.32 4.26
C PRO A 558 -39.61 5.40 4.28
N THR A 559 -39.56 4.31 3.51
CA THR A 559 -40.58 3.26 3.42
C THR A 559 -40.38 2.12 4.42
N VAL A 560 -39.22 2.04 5.07
CA VAL A 560 -38.95 1.01 6.08
C VAL A 560 -39.69 1.34 7.38
N THR A 561 -40.40 0.35 7.90
CA THR A 561 -41.23 0.41 9.11
C THR A 561 -40.86 -0.71 10.09
N ASP A 562 -41.45 -0.71 11.28
CA ASP A 562 -41.27 -1.75 12.30
C ASP A 562 -41.52 -3.17 11.75
N GLU A 563 -42.46 -3.33 10.80
CA GLU A 563 -42.81 -4.60 10.17
C GLU A 563 -41.68 -5.21 9.33
N SER A 564 -40.70 -4.40 8.91
CA SER A 564 -39.54 -4.85 8.12
C SER A 564 -38.50 -5.57 8.97
N LEU A 565 -38.35 -5.19 10.24
CA LEU A 565 -37.27 -5.65 11.11
C LEU A 565 -37.32 -7.12 11.49
N PRO A 566 -38.49 -7.78 11.69
CA PRO A 566 -38.55 -9.21 11.90
C PRO A 566 -37.90 -10.04 10.79
N LEU A 567 -38.03 -9.61 9.53
CA LEU A 567 -37.42 -10.31 8.38
C LEU A 567 -35.90 -10.15 8.40
N ILE A 568 -35.43 -8.92 8.65
CA ILE A 568 -34.00 -8.60 8.72
C ILE A 568 -33.33 -9.34 9.88
N ALA A 569 -34.00 -9.44 11.03
CA ALA A 569 -33.50 -10.16 12.19
C ALA A 569 -33.32 -11.68 11.94
N GLN A 570 -33.97 -12.25 10.93
CA GLN A 570 -33.87 -13.67 10.59
C GLN A 570 -32.73 -13.99 9.61
N LEU A 571 -32.05 -12.99 9.05
CA LEU A 571 -30.95 -13.22 8.12
C LEU A 571 -29.79 -13.95 8.82
N PRO A 572 -29.41 -15.15 8.35
CA PRO A 572 -28.54 -16.06 9.11
C PRO A 572 -27.09 -15.59 9.20
N GLN A 573 -26.64 -14.74 8.26
CA GLN A 573 -25.25 -14.28 8.17
C GLN A 573 -25.09 -12.75 8.29
N LEU A 574 -26.18 -12.01 8.54
CA LEU A 574 -26.13 -10.56 8.57
C LEU A 574 -25.35 -10.06 9.79
N GLU A 575 -24.18 -9.47 9.55
CA GLU A 575 -23.28 -8.96 10.58
C GLU A 575 -23.45 -7.46 10.82
N GLU A 576 -23.77 -6.69 9.77
CA GLU A 576 -23.93 -5.24 9.84
C GLU A 576 -25.25 -4.79 9.19
N PHE A 577 -26.05 -4.03 9.93
CA PHE A 577 -27.28 -3.41 9.45
C PHE A 577 -27.21 -1.89 9.62
N ARG A 578 -27.36 -1.15 8.53
CA ARG A 578 -27.43 0.31 8.56
C ARG A 578 -28.82 0.76 8.18
N ILE A 579 -29.41 1.60 9.01
CA ILE A 579 -30.75 2.11 8.80
C ILE A 579 -30.82 3.59 9.14
N GLY A 580 -31.51 4.33 8.28
CA GLY A 580 -31.66 5.74 8.45
C GLY A 580 -32.81 6.31 7.66
N SER A 581 -33.27 7.48 8.09
CA SER A 581 -34.43 8.16 7.54
C SER A 581 -35.70 7.29 7.46
N ALA A 582 -35.80 6.23 8.27
CA ALA A 582 -36.88 5.26 8.29
C ALA A 582 -37.97 5.62 9.32
N ARG A 583 -39.14 4.97 9.22
CA ARG A 583 -40.27 5.15 10.15
C ARG A 583 -40.28 4.06 11.21
N LEU A 584 -39.18 3.99 11.97
CA LEU A 584 -39.02 3.03 13.07
C LEU A 584 -39.38 3.64 14.40
N THR A 585 -39.99 2.84 15.27
CA THR A 585 -40.23 3.16 16.68
C THR A 585 -39.31 2.36 17.60
N ASP A 586 -39.29 2.72 18.88
CA ASP A 586 -38.63 1.94 19.93
C ASP A 586 -39.09 0.47 19.97
N ALA A 587 -40.37 0.22 19.69
CA ALA A 587 -40.94 -1.13 19.67
C ALA A 587 -40.40 -1.94 18.49
N GLY A 588 -40.37 -1.34 17.29
CA GLY A 588 -39.78 -1.95 16.11
C GLY A 588 -38.33 -2.32 16.32
N LEU A 589 -37.54 -1.39 16.87
CA LEU A 589 -36.11 -1.61 17.12
C LEU A 589 -35.84 -2.87 17.95
N GLN A 590 -36.74 -3.24 18.87
CA GLN A 590 -36.59 -4.45 19.69
C GLN A 590 -36.65 -5.75 18.89
N HIS A 591 -37.17 -5.75 17.66
CA HIS A 591 -37.15 -6.94 16.81
C HIS A 591 -35.71 -7.40 16.49
N LEU A 592 -34.76 -6.47 16.44
CA LEU A 592 -33.35 -6.79 16.20
C LEU A 592 -32.71 -7.61 17.33
N ALA A 593 -33.30 -7.60 18.53
CA ALA A 593 -32.85 -8.44 19.64
C ALA A 593 -32.93 -9.94 19.32
N ARG A 594 -33.74 -10.35 18.35
CA ARG A 594 -33.87 -11.75 17.92
C ARG A 594 -32.81 -12.20 16.92
N SER A 595 -32.04 -11.27 16.36
CA SER A 595 -30.96 -11.62 15.44
C SER A 595 -29.88 -12.40 16.16
N LYS A 596 -29.36 -13.45 15.53
CA LYS A 596 -28.26 -14.27 16.07
C LYS A 596 -26.90 -13.96 15.47
N SER A 597 -26.89 -13.19 14.38
CA SER A 597 -25.74 -12.92 13.52
C SER A 597 -25.23 -11.48 13.62
N LEU A 598 -26.13 -10.55 13.94
CA LEU A 598 -25.84 -9.12 13.90
C LEU A 598 -24.82 -8.73 14.97
N LYS A 599 -23.74 -8.09 14.52
CA LYS A 599 -22.61 -7.59 15.34
C LYS A 599 -22.62 -6.07 15.44
N LYS A 600 -23.18 -5.39 14.42
CA LYS A 600 -23.23 -3.93 14.35
C LYS A 600 -24.55 -3.42 13.78
N VAL A 601 -25.12 -2.40 14.43
CA VAL A 601 -26.22 -1.59 13.89
C VAL A 601 -25.81 -0.12 13.88
N THR A 602 -26.03 0.55 12.75
CA THR A 602 -25.92 2.00 12.64
C THR A 602 -27.31 2.59 12.47
N LEU A 603 -27.68 3.51 13.36
CA LEU A 603 -28.96 4.21 13.37
C LEU A 603 -28.70 5.68 13.01
N SER A 604 -29.35 6.19 11.96
CA SER A 604 -29.19 7.60 11.58
C SER A 604 -30.51 8.31 11.28
N GLY A 605 -30.72 9.47 11.90
CA GLY A 605 -31.89 10.30 11.59
C GLY A 605 -33.25 9.62 11.83
N LEU A 606 -33.34 8.70 12.80
CA LEU A 606 -34.58 8.01 13.16
C LEU A 606 -35.40 8.83 14.17
N LYS A 607 -36.42 9.54 13.68
CA LYS A 607 -37.16 10.53 14.48
C LYS A 607 -37.97 9.96 15.65
N GLN A 608 -38.36 8.68 15.60
CA GLN A 608 -39.24 8.05 16.61
C GLN A 608 -38.52 6.97 17.44
N VAL A 609 -37.20 6.83 17.26
CA VAL A 609 -36.37 5.99 18.11
C VAL A 609 -35.73 6.86 19.17
N THR A 610 -35.98 6.55 20.44
CA THR A 610 -35.48 7.28 21.60
C THR A 610 -34.24 6.61 22.20
N GLU A 611 -33.52 7.34 23.06
CA GLU A 611 -32.43 6.77 23.85
C GLU A 611 -32.89 5.59 24.71
N ALA A 612 -34.13 5.61 25.22
CA ALA A 612 -34.68 4.53 26.02
C ALA A 612 -34.87 3.25 25.18
N GLY A 613 -35.36 3.37 23.94
CA GLY A 613 -35.48 2.24 23.02
C GLY A 613 -34.11 1.63 22.66
N ILE A 614 -33.12 2.48 22.43
CA ILE A 614 -31.74 2.06 22.16
C ILE A 614 -31.12 1.38 23.40
N ALA A 615 -31.29 1.94 24.59
CA ALA A 615 -30.82 1.37 25.84
C ALA A 615 -31.43 -0.02 26.09
N LYS A 616 -32.71 -0.19 25.77
CA LYS A 616 -33.40 -1.49 25.87
C LYS A 616 -32.80 -2.53 24.91
N LEU A 617 -32.47 -2.13 23.67
CA LEU A 617 -31.80 -3.03 22.73
C LEU A 617 -30.37 -3.38 23.20
N ARG A 618 -29.61 -2.40 23.73
CA ARG A 618 -28.28 -2.64 24.33
C ARG A 618 -28.35 -3.65 25.48
N LEU A 619 -29.37 -3.53 26.34
CA LEU A 619 -29.57 -4.46 27.45
C LEU A 619 -29.92 -5.87 26.94
N ALA A 620 -30.71 -5.98 25.88
CA ALA A 620 -31.09 -7.26 25.29
C ALA A 620 -29.94 -7.93 24.49
N ARG A 621 -29.01 -7.14 23.95
CA ARG A 621 -27.87 -7.58 23.14
C ARG A 621 -26.59 -6.82 23.55
N PRO A 622 -25.98 -7.13 24.71
CA PRO A 622 -24.81 -6.39 25.21
C PRO A 622 -23.57 -6.43 24.29
N GLU A 623 -23.46 -7.47 23.47
CA GLU A 623 -22.39 -7.66 22.50
C GLU A 623 -22.62 -6.92 21.18
N LEU A 624 -23.84 -6.41 20.94
CA LEU A 624 -24.19 -5.70 19.72
C LEU A 624 -23.65 -4.26 19.77
N THR A 625 -22.78 -3.92 18.82
CA THR A 625 -22.32 -2.53 18.67
C THR A 625 -23.42 -1.68 18.06
N ILE A 626 -23.89 -0.66 18.77
CA ILE A 626 -24.93 0.26 18.30
C ILE A 626 -24.35 1.67 18.17
N GLU A 627 -24.14 2.10 16.93
CA GLU A 627 -23.74 3.46 16.56
C GLU A 627 -24.96 4.32 16.24
N VAL A 628 -25.02 5.52 16.80
CA VAL A 628 -26.06 6.52 16.53
C VAL A 628 -25.40 7.72 15.87
N ARG A 629 -25.93 8.17 14.73
CA ARG A 629 -25.37 9.27 13.91
C ARG A 629 -26.39 10.34 13.57
#